data_AF-K1YH88-F1
#
_entry.id   AF-K1YH88-F1
#
_cell.length_a   1.000
_cell.length_b   1.000
_cell.length_c   1.000
_cell.angle_alpha   90.00
_cell.angle_beta   90.00
_cell.angle_gamma   90.00
#
_symmetry.space_group_name_H-M   'P 1'
#
loop_
_entity.id
_entity.type
_entity.pdbx_description
1 polymer ?
#
loop_
_entity_poly.entity_id
_entity_poly.type
_entity_poly.pdbx_seq_one_letter_code
_entity_poly.pdbx_strand_id
1 'polypeptide(L)'
;MDLFRAYTYSAFISSGPLLVVIISLTAVRMLVLGRLGLADADHFMGLVIYCYAFSMVVLGPFIYVITRYLADVYYLKKIEAFTSIYFSAILLVFIIQIFFFAFFFVPFFKYSLELKWVLLSLYLAVTGIWIAMIFLSAAKSYQWVVLAFAIGGLVGAFA
;
A
#
# COMPACT_ATOMS: atom_id res chain seq x y z
N MET A 1 -28.47 11.40 12.41
CA MET A 1 -27.81 10.79 11.24
C MET A 1 -28.21 9.34 11.19
N ASP A 2 -28.93 8.92 10.16
CA ASP A 2 -29.49 7.56 10.07
C ASP A 2 -28.39 6.52 10.08
N LEU A 3 -28.54 5.50 10.92
CA LEU A 3 -27.58 4.44 11.16
C LEU A 3 -27.08 3.79 9.85
N PHE A 4 -27.96 3.66 8.86
CA PHE A 4 -27.64 3.17 7.51
C PHE A 4 -26.64 4.05 6.75
N ARG A 5 -26.77 5.39 6.82
CA ARG A 5 -25.78 6.33 6.26
C ARG A 5 -24.44 6.21 6.97
N ALA A 6 -24.44 6.02 8.29
CA ALA A 6 -23.20 5.84 9.05
C ALA A 6 -22.46 4.54 8.66
N TYR A 7 -23.18 3.41 8.55
CA TYR A 7 -22.61 2.13 8.13
C TYR A 7 -22.06 2.15 6.70
N THR A 8 -22.82 2.72 5.77
CA THR A 8 -22.37 2.86 4.37
C THR A 8 -21.16 3.77 4.28
N TYR A 9 -21.15 4.92 4.97
CA TYR A 9 -19.95 5.78 5.04
C TYR A 9 -18.75 5.05 5.66
N SER A 10 -18.92 4.34 6.77
CA SER A 10 -17.81 3.59 7.39
C SER A 10 -17.28 2.49 6.48
N ALA A 11 -18.15 1.80 5.74
CA ALA A 11 -17.75 0.77 4.79
C ALA A 11 -16.98 1.38 3.61
N PHE A 12 -17.42 2.51 3.04
CA PHE A 12 -16.66 3.18 1.98
C PHE A 12 -15.32 3.73 2.48
N ILE A 13 -15.27 4.23 3.71
CA ILE A 13 -14.04 4.75 4.31
C ILE A 13 -13.03 3.62 4.60
N SER A 14 -13.49 2.47 5.14
CA SER A 14 -12.61 1.34 5.46
C SER A 14 -12.21 0.54 4.22
N SER A 15 -13.11 0.38 3.25
CA SER A 15 -12.93 -0.50 2.08
C SER A 15 -12.45 0.25 0.85
N GLY A 16 -12.62 1.57 0.80
CA GLY A 16 -12.35 2.39 -0.37
C GLY A 16 -10.96 2.17 -0.95
N PRO A 17 -9.88 2.32 -0.17
CA PRO A 17 -8.54 2.12 -0.69
C PRO A 17 -8.26 0.69 -1.18
N LEU A 18 -8.81 -0.32 -0.49
CA LEU A 18 -8.66 -1.73 -0.89
C LEU A 18 -9.41 -2.03 -2.19
N LEU A 19 -10.61 -1.48 -2.36
CA LEU A 19 -11.36 -1.61 -3.61
C LEU A 19 -10.60 -0.99 -4.78
N VAL A 20 -9.98 0.18 -4.57
CA VAL A 20 -9.19 0.82 -5.62
C VAL A 20 -7.96 -0.04 -5.97
N VAL A 21 -7.27 -0.62 -4.99
CA VAL A 21 -6.17 -1.59 -5.24
C VAL A 21 -6.66 -2.78 -6.08
N ILE A 22 -7.80 -3.38 -5.72
CA ILE A 22 -8.36 -4.52 -6.46
C ILE A 22 -8.67 -4.14 -7.91
N ILE A 23 -9.29 -2.98 -8.13
CA ILE A 23 -9.60 -2.48 -9.47
C ILE A 23 -8.31 -2.23 -10.27
N SER A 24 -7.31 -1.59 -9.67
CA SER A 24 -6.01 -1.34 -10.31
C SER A 24 -5.31 -2.65 -10.70
N LEU A 25 -5.25 -3.63 -9.80
CA LEU A 25 -4.65 -4.94 -10.08
C LEU A 25 -5.40 -5.69 -11.18
N THR A 26 -6.73 -5.61 -11.19
CA THR A 26 -7.55 -6.23 -12.23
C THR A 26 -7.28 -5.57 -13.59
N ALA A 27 -7.22 -4.24 -13.65
CA ALA A 27 -6.89 -3.50 -14.86
C ALA A 27 -5.49 -3.87 -15.39
N VAL A 28 -4.49 -3.92 -14.51
CA VAL A 28 -3.13 -4.36 -14.87
C VAL A 28 -3.15 -5.79 -15.43
N ARG A 29 -3.88 -6.71 -14.80
CA ARG A 29 -4.02 -8.09 -15.30
C ARG A 29 -4.59 -8.14 -16.72
N MET A 30 -5.62 -7.36 -17.02
CA MET A 30 -6.21 -7.30 -18.36
C MET A 30 -5.21 -6.79 -19.40
N LEU A 31 -4.42 -5.76 -19.07
CA LEU A 31 -3.40 -5.21 -19.95
C LEU A 31 -2.26 -6.22 -20.20
N VAL A 32 -1.83 -6.92 -19.15
CA VAL A 32 -0.77 -7.92 -19.23
C VAL A 32 -1.21 -9.13 -20.06
N LEU A 33 -2.45 -9.60 -19.89
CA LEU A 33 -3.01 -10.68 -20.72
C LEU A 33 -3.08 -10.33 -22.21
N GLY A 34 -3.23 -9.04 -22.55
CA GLY A 34 -3.18 -8.58 -23.94
C GLY A 34 -1.78 -8.57 -24.56
N ARG A 35 -0.72 -8.67 -23.74
CA ARG A 35 0.69 -8.59 -24.17
C ARG A 35 1.48 -9.87 -23.94
N LEU A 36 1.12 -10.67 -22.94
CA LEU A 36 1.78 -11.91 -22.54
C LEU A 36 0.83 -13.11 -22.69
N GLY A 37 1.40 -14.32 -22.81
CA GLY A 37 0.62 -15.55 -22.71
C GLY A 37 0.02 -15.74 -21.30
N LEU A 38 -1.04 -16.55 -21.19
CA LEU A 38 -1.76 -16.79 -19.92
C LEU A 38 -0.83 -17.16 -18.75
N ALA A 39 0.12 -18.08 -18.99
CA ALA A 39 1.04 -18.56 -17.96
C ALA A 39 1.98 -17.45 -17.43
N ASP A 40 2.53 -16.63 -18.32
CA ASP A 40 3.44 -15.55 -17.94
C ASP A 40 2.69 -14.40 -17.25
N ALA A 41 1.46 -14.12 -17.69
CA ALA A 41 0.59 -13.14 -17.06
C ALA A 41 0.22 -13.54 -15.62
N ASP A 42 -0.14 -14.81 -15.40
CA ASP A 42 -0.45 -15.32 -14.06
C ASP A 42 0.81 -15.37 -13.18
N HIS A 43 1.98 -15.70 -13.73
CA HIS A 43 3.24 -15.64 -12.99
C HIS A 43 3.58 -14.22 -12.53
N PHE A 44 3.48 -13.24 -13.43
CA PHE A 44 3.68 -11.83 -13.13
C PHE A 44 2.71 -11.33 -12.06
N MET A 45 1.41 -11.63 -12.21
CA MET A 45 0.39 -11.27 -11.23
C MET A 45 0.67 -11.93 -9.86
N GLY A 46 1.17 -13.16 -9.86
CA GLY A 46 1.61 -13.84 -8.64
C GLY A 46 2.68 -13.02 -7.90
N LEU A 47 3.72 -12.57 -8.60
CA LEU A 47 4.77 -11.72 -8.01
C LEU A 47 4.21 -10.43 -7.42
N VAL A 48 3.33 -9.74 -8.15
CA VAL A 48 2.68 -8.52 -7.69
C VAL A 48 1.86 -8.80 -6.42
N ILE A 49 1.00 -9.82 -6.44
CA ILE A 49 0.17 -10.19 -5.29
C ILE A 49 1.03 -10.52 -4.06
N TYR A 50 2.15 -11.26 -4.24
CA TYR A 50 3.07 -11.54 -3.15
C TYR A 50 3.75 -10.29 -2.60
N CYS A 51 4.13 -9.31 -3.43
CA CYS A 51 4.62 -8.02 -2.95
C CYS A 51 3.57 -7.31 -2.06
N TYR A 52 2.30 -7.30 -2.47
CA TYR A 52 1.21 -6.74 -1.66
C TYR A 52 1.00 -7.51 -0.36
N ALA A 53 0.96 -8.85 -0.42
CA ALA A 53 0.73 -9.68 0.75
C ALA A 53 1.85 -9.56 1.79
N PHE A 54 3.12 -9.74 1.39
CA PHE A 54 4.24 -9.67 2.32
C PHE A 54 4.46 -8.26 2.86
N SER A 55 4.20 -7.20 2.08
CA SER A 55 4.34 -5.82 2.59
C SER A 55 3.34 -5.58 3.71
N MET A 56 2.11 -6.07 3.56
CA MET A 56 1.05 -5.95 4.57
C MET A 56 1.34 -6.81 5.82
N VAL A 57 1.79 -8.06 5.64
CA VAL A 57 2.10 -8.97 6.75
C VAL A 57 3.22 -8.41 7.63
N VAL A 58 4.32 -7.95 7.03
CA VAL A 58 5.45 -7.38 7.76
C VAL A 58 5.08 -6.06 8.42
N LEU A 59 4.24 -5.25 7.77
CA LEU A 59 3.75 -4.00 8.31
C LEU A 59 2.76 -4.19 9.47
N GLY A 60 1.99 -5.28 9.47
CA GLY A 60 0.88 -5.53 10.39
C GLY A 60 1.13 -5.18 11.87
N PRO A 61 2.22 -5.66 12.50
CA PRO A 61 2.54 -5.32 13.89
C PRO A 61 2.73 -3.81 14.13
N PHE A 62 3.31 -3.10 13.15
CA PHE A 62 3.58 -1.66 13.25
C PHE A 62 2.32 -0.83 13.03
N ILE A 63 1.34 -1.31 12.26
CA ILE A 63 0.08 -0.59 12.01
C ILE A 63 -0.60 -0.23 13.32
N TYR A 64 -0.71 -1.19 14.24
CA TYR A 64 -1.34 -0.98 15.54
C TYR A 64 -0.61 0.05 16.40
N VAL A 65 0.73 -0.04 16.45
CA VAL A 65 1.56 0.89 17.22
C VAL A 65 1.45 2.31 16.67
N ILE A 66 1.59 2.48 15.35
CA ILE A 66 1.52 3.78 14.68
C ILE A 66 0.13 4.39 14.87
N THR A 67 -0.93 3.61 14.66
CA THR A 67 -2.31 4.10 14.77
C THR A 67 -2.64 4.49 16.21
N ARG A 68 -2.19 3.72 17.20
CA ARG A 68 -2.37 4.05 18.61
C ARG A 68 -1.63 5.34 18.97
N TYR A 69 -0.37 5.44 18.58
CA TYR A 69 0.43 6.63 18.85
C TYR A 69 -0.18 7.89 18.20
N LEU A 70 -0.65 7.79 16.96
CA LEU A 70 -1.34 8.90 16.29
C LEU A 70 -2.62 9.31 17.01
N ALA A 71 -3.40 8.36 17.54
CA ALA A 71 -4.58 8.68 18.32
C ALA A 71 -4.22 9.47 19.60
N ASP A 72 -3.14 9.09 20.28
CA ASP A 72 -2.67 9.80 21.49
C ASP A 72 -2.16 11.21 21.14
N VAL A 73 -1.39 11.37 20.06
CA VAL A 73 -0.92 12.69 19.57
C VAL A 73 -2.11 13.58 19.16
N TYR A 74 -3.11 13.01 18.50
CA TYR A 74 -4.35 13.71 18.13
C TYR A 74 -5.13 14.15 19.38
N TYR A 75 -5.26 13.27 20.37
CA TYR A 75 -5.92 13.58 21.65
C TYR A 75 -5.23 14.73 22.39
N LEU A 76 -3.89 14.75 22.39
CA LEU A 76 -3.07 15.82 22.95
C LEU A 76 -3.03 17.11 22.09
N LYS A 77 -3.78 17.15 20.97
CA LYS A 77 -3.86 18.28 20.03
C LYS A 77 -2.52 18.70 19.40
N LYS A 78 -1.54 17.79 19.32
CA LYS A 78 -0.20 18.05 18.75
C LYS A 78 -0.14 17.71 17.25
N ILE A 79 -1.08 18.23 16.47
CA ILE A 79 -1.25 17.87 15.05
C ILE A 79 -0.04 18.29 14.20
N GLU A 80 0.67 19.36 14.60
CA GLU A 80 1.89 19.84 13.95
C GLU A 80 2.99 18.76 13.84
N ALA A 81 2.99 17.78 14.76
CA ALA A 81 3.97 16.69 14.75
C ALA A 81 3.66 15.59 13.71
N PHE A 82 2.46 15.55 13.11
CA PHE A 82 2.03 14.46 12.22
C PHE A 82 2.98 14.24 11.05
N THR A 83 3.45 15.31 10.41
CA THR A 83 4.36 15.24 9.27
C THR A 83 5.70 14.61 9.67
N SER A 84 6.29 15.05 10.78
CA SER A 84 7.55 14.49 11.29
C SER A 84 7.39 13.03 11.68
N ILE A 85 6.27 12.67 12.34
CA ILE A 85 5.96 11.29 12.72
C ILE A 85 5.79 10.42 11.47
N TYR A 86 5.18 10.93 10.39
CA TYR A 86 5.05 10.22 9.13
C TYR A 86 6.42 9.87 8.53
N PHE A 87 7.32 10.86 8.42
CA PHE A 87 8.66 10.63 7.87
C PHE A 87 9.51 9.73 8.75
N SER A 88 9.38 9.80 10.08
CA SER A 88 10.06 8.86 10.98
C SER A 88 9.51 7.43 10.84
N ALA A 89 8.19 7.29 10.76
CA ALA A 89 7.54 5.98 10.61
C ALA A 89 7.89 5.33 9.27
N ILE A 90 7.82 6.08 8.16
CA ILE A 90 8.15 5.55 6.84
C ILE A 90 9.62 5.13 6.75
N LEU A 91 10.55 5.92 7.30
CA LEU A 91 11.97 5.58 7.31
C LEU A 91 12.23 4.29 8.09
N LEU A 92 11.72 4.20 9.32
CA LEU A 92 11.89 3.02 10.17
C LEU A 92 11.31 1.77 9.52
N VAL A 93 10.08 1.86 9.02
CA VAL A 93 9.42 0.73 8.37
C VAL A 93 10.15 0.35 7.08
N PHE A 94 10.59 1.30 6.27
CA PHE A 94 11.31 1.00 5.03
C PHE A 94 12.61 0.25 5.31
N ILE A 95 13.36 0.62 6.34
CA ILE A 95 14.55 -0.13 6.75
C ILE A 95 14.18 -1.58 7.06
N ILE A 96 13.15 -1.81 7.87
CA ILE A 96 12.68 -3.15 8.25
C ILE A 96 12.23 -3.95 7.01
N GLN A 97 11.48 -3.33 6.11
CA GLN A 97 10.99 -3.94 4.87
C GLN A 97 12.13 -4.30 3.92
N ILE A 98 13.15 -3.44 3.78
CA ILE A 98 14.34 -3.71 2.97
C ILE A 98 15.09 -4.91 3.54
N PHE A 99 15.31 -4.95 4.86
CA PHE A 99 15.97 -6.10 5.50
C PHE A 99 15.17 -7.39 5.31
N PHE A 100 13.85 -7.33 5.47
CA PHE A 100 12.98 -8.49 5.25
C PHE A 100 13.05 -8.97 3.79
N PHE A 101 12.93 -8.07 2.83
CA PHE A 101 13.02 -8.40 1.41
C PHE A 101 14.39 -8.96 1.02
N ALA A 102 15.47 -8.34 1.52
CA ALA A 102 16.83 -8.81 1.28
C ALA A 102 17.10 -10.20 1.86
N PHE A 103 16.56 -10.51 3.03
CA PHE A 103 16.81 -11.79 3.70
C PHE A 103 15.90 -12.92 3.19
N PHE A 104 14.61 -12.64 2.95
CA PHE A 104 13.62 -13.66 2.62
C PHE A 104 13.29 -13.75 1.12
N PHE A 105 13.54 -12.71 0.33
CA PHE A 105 13.18 -12.70 -1.09
C PHE A 105 14.41 -12.87 -2.00
N VAL A 106 15.49 -12.11 -1.77
CA VAL A 106 16.66 -12.15 -2.65
C VAL A 106 17.32 -13.54 -2.78
N PRO A 107 17.48 -14.35 -1.70
CA PRO A 107 18.14 -15.65 -1.79
C PRO A 107 17.27 -16.75 -2.41
N PHE A 108 15.95 -16.69 -2.20
CA PHE A 108 15.03 -17.76 -2.58
C PHE A 108 14.57 -17.64 -4.04
N PHE A 109 14.62 -16.44 -4.62
CA PHE A 109 14.16 -16.20 -5.99
C PHE A 109 15.33 -15.99 -6.96
N LYS A 110 15.47 -16.89 -7.94
CA LYS A 110 16.49 -16.84 -9.00
C LYS A 110 16.07 -15.98 -10.19
N TYR A 111 15.66 -14.73 -9.92
CA TYR A 111 15.34 -13.75 -10.95
C TYR A 111 16.55 -12.88 -11.33
N SER A 112 16.48 -12.22 -12.50
CA SER A 112 17.45 -11.21 -12.91
C SER A 112 17.53 -10.08 -11.88
N LEU A 113 18.69 -9.43 -11.80
CA LEU A 113 18.90 -8.33 -10.85
C LEU A 113 17.92 -7.18 -11.11
N GLU A 114 17.63 -6.89 -12.38
CA GLU A 114 16.67 -5.88 -12.81
C GLU A 114 15.27 -6.16 -12.25
N LEU A 115 14.77 -7.40 -12.39
CA LEU A 115 13.46 -7.76 -11.88
C LEU A 115 13.40 -7.68 -10.35
N LYS A 116 14.49 -8.03 -9.64
CA LYS A 116 14.57 -7.87 -8.18
C LYS A 116 14.42 -6.41 -7.75
N TRP A 117 15.04 -5.47 -8.47
CA TRP A 117 14.90 -4.04 -8.18
C TRP A 117 13.49 -3.52 -8.45
N VAL A 118 12.85 -3.97 -9.54
CA VAL A 118 11.45 -3.64 -9.83
C VAL A 118 10.50 -4.17 -8.77
N LEU A 119 10.73 -5.40 -8.28
CA LEU A 119 9.90 -5.98 -7.22
C LEU A 119 10.14 -5.26 -5.87
N LEU A 120 11.38 -4.89 -5.55
CA LEU A 120 11.69 -4.12 -4.35
C LEU A 120 11.05 -2.72 -4.40
N SER A 121 11.12 -2.04 -5.54
CA SER A 121 10.51 -0.70 -5.67
C SER A 121 9.00 -0.76 -5.53
N LEU A 122 8.34 -1.74 -6.16
CA LEU A 122 6.92 -2.01 -5.97
C LEU A 122 6.60 -2.32 -4.50
N TYR A 123 7.38 -3.18 -3.86
CA TYR A 123 7.20 -3.57 -2.46
C TYR A 123 7.26 -2.38 -1.49
N LEU A 124 8.24 -1.49 -1.68
CA LEU A 124 8.39 -0.28 -0.87
C LEU A 124 7.34 0.78 -1.19
N ALA A 125 6.97 0.95 -2.47
CA ALA A 125 5.90 1.86 -2.87
C ALA A 125 4.57 1.46 -2.20
N VAL A 126 4.21 0.17 -2.25
CA VAL A 126 3.01 -0.37 -1.62
C VAL A 126 3.07 -0.22 -0.09
N THR A 127 4.22 -0.46 0.52
CA THR A 127 4.43 -0.16 1.95
C THR A 127 4.17 1.30 2.28
N GLY A 128 4.72 2.22 1.49
CA GLY A 128 4.51 3.66 1.67
C GLY A 128 3.04 4.04 1.59
N ILE A 129 2.29 3.41 0.69
CA ILE A 129 0.84 3.59 0.57
C ILE A 129 0.11 3.12 1.83
N TRP A 130 0.43 1.94 2.37
CA TRP A 130 -0.17 1.47 3.62
C TRP A 130 0.03 2.45 4.77
N ILE A 131 1.25 2.98 4.94
CA ILE A 131 1.56 3.97 5.97
C ILE A 131 0.80 5.28 5.71
N ALA A 132 0.84 5.80 4.48
CA ALA A 132 0.13 7.03 4.12
C ALA A 132 -1.37 6.94 4.44
N MET A 133 -2.00 5.78 4.20
CA MET A 133 -3.41 5.57 4.51
C MET A 133 -3.71 5.64 6.01
N ILE A 134 -2.82 5.17 6.89
CA ILE A 134 -2.98 5.31 8.35
C ILE A 134 -3.04 6.80 8.74
N PHE A 135 -2.11 7.60 8.22
CA PHE A 135 -2.03 9.02 8.55
C PHE A 135 -3.17 9.83 7.94
N LEU A 136 -3.55 9.55 6.69
CA LEU A 136 -4.67 10.22 6.04
C LEU A 136 -6.00 9.86 6.70
N SER A 137 -6.13 8.63 7.21
CA SER A 137 -7.29 8.21 8.01
C SER A 137 -7.39 9.00 9.31
N ALA A 138 -6.26 9.16 10.01
CA ALA A 138 -6.18 9.97 11.23
C ALA A 138 -6.46 11.46 10.96
N ALA A 139 -6.02 11.99 9.81
CA ALA A 139 -6.31 13.35 9.36
C ALA A 139 -7.72 13.56 8.78
N LYS A 140 -8.54 12.49 8.67
CA LYS A 140 -9.86 12.46 8.01
C LYS A 140 -9.85 12.87 6.52
N SER A 141 -8.71 12.70 5.85
CA SER A 141 -8.44 13.15 4.47
C SER A 141 -8.52 12.03 3.43
N TYR A 142 -9.58 11.22 3.48
CA TYR A 142 -9.73 10.01 2.66
C TYR A 142 -9.83 10.27 1.14
N GLN A 143 -10.36 11.43 0.75
CA GLN A 143 -10.55 11.79 -0.67
C GLN A 143 -9.22 11.81 -1.45
N TRP A 144 -8.13 12.24 -0.80
CA TRP A 144 -6.81 12.33 -1.42
C TRP A 144 -6.19 10.96 -1.70
N VAL A 145 -6.48 9.94 -0.87
CA VAL A 145 -6.04 8.56 -1.13
C VAL A 145 -6.67 8.05 -2.42
N VAL A 146 -7.99 8.22 -2.56
CA VAL A 146 -8.74 7.76 -3.74
C VAL A 146 -8.27 8.48 -5.00
N LEU A 147 -8.08 9.80 -4.94
CA LEU A 147 -7.55 10.59 -6.06
C LEU A 147 -6.13 10.16 -6.46
N ALA A 148 -5.24 9.96 -5.50
CA ALA A 148 -3.86 9.55 -5.78
C ALA A 148 -3.81 8.20 -6.48
N PHE A 149 -4.60 7.23 -6.04
CA PHE A 149 -4.70 5.94 -6.71
C PHE A 149 -5.36 6.03 -8.10
N ALA A 150 -6.43 6.82 -8.26
CA ALA A 150 -7.10 6.98 -9.55
C ALA A 150 -6.14 7.60 -10.59
N ILE A 151 -5.43 8.66 -10.21
CA ILE A 151 -4.43 9.31 -11.06
C ILE A 151 -3.26 8.36 -11.34
N GLY A 152 -2.72 7.70 -10.31
CA GLY A 152 -1.63 6.75 -10.47
C GLY A 152 -1.98 5.58 -11.39
N GLY A 153 -3.20 5.05 -11.26
CA GLY A 153 -3.71 3.98 -12.12
C GLY A 153 -3.88 4.43 -13.58
N LEU A 154 -4.38 5.64 -13.82
CA LEU A 154 -4.47 6.22 -15.15
C LEU A 154 -3.08 6.40 -15.76
N VAL A 155 -2.15 7.03 -15.04
CA VAL A 155 -0.76 7.21 -15.53
C VAL A 155 -0.11 5.87 -15.84
N GLY A 156 -0.25 4.87 -14.96
CA GLY A 156 0.30 3.55 -15.17
C GLY A 156 -0.32 2.78 -16.35
N ALA A 157 -1.56 3.07 -16.73
CA ALA A 157 -2.19 2.45 -17.90
C ALA A 157 -1.71 3.06 -19.24
N PHE A 158 -1.24 4.32 -19.23
CA PHE A 158 -0.83 5.07 -20.42
C PHE A 158 0.70 5.27 -20.56
N ALA A 159 1.49 4.86 -19.55
CA ALA A 159 2.95 4.82 -19.59
C ALA A 159 3.47 3.50 -20.19
#